data_AF-A0A542QIK3-F1
#
_entry.id   AF-A0A542QIK3-F1
#
_cell.length_a   1.000
_cell.length_b   1.000
_cell.length_c   1.000
_cell.angle_alpha   90.00
_cell.angle_beta   90.00
_cell.angle_gamma   90.00
#
_symmetry.space_group_name_H-M   'P 1'
#
loop_
_entity.id
_entity.type
_entity.pdbx_description
1 polymer ?
#
loop_
_entity_poly.entity_id
_entity_poly.type
_entity_poly.pdbx_seq_one_letter_code
_entity_poly.pdbx_strand_id
1 'polypeptide(L)'
;MKKLAWTARGVAAVSGALLVGVLAAPPAAADSDSGVSFAQELSDSIASSFNGGSRCGPVGRDVSSAVVDFGGSDLFETEFRAATDRWGHAFLNDSRNPGVWINLALVAGAPSCTVDTSLAVTESDDPGHLFITLLAGNGVIYRAQCDTVVGTPFTPENIAAACGAGFAAVPGTPV
;
A
#
# COMPACT_ATOMS: atom_id res chain seq x y z
N MET A 1 36.72 18.98 -31.80
CA MET A 1 37.00 17.60 -32.25
C MET A 1 38.18 17.04 -31.47
N LYS A 2 37.95 16.17 -30.48
CA LYS A 2 38.96 15.26 -29.93
C LYS A 2 38.27 13.91 -29.69
N LYS A 3 38.93 12.84 -30.17
CA LYS A 3 38.41 11.48 -30.35
C LYS A 3 38.74 10.60 -29.12
N LEU A 4 37.77 9.75 -28.79
CA LEU A 4 37.78 8.36 -28.28
C LEU A 4 38.94 7.86 -27.40
N ALA A 5 38.56 7.24 -26.27
CA ALA A 5 39.16 5.98 -25.84
C ALA A 5 38.11 5.13 -25.08
N TRP A 6 37.71 4.02 -25.70
CA TRP A 6 37.01 2.91 -25.04
C TRP A 6 38.06 1.99 -24.40
N THR A 7 37.80 1.51 -23.18
CA THR A 7 38.55 0.41 -22.56
C THR A 7 37.56 -0.66 -22.10
N ALA A 8 37.55 -1.77 -22.85
CA ALA A 8 37.03 -3.05 -22.41
C ALA A 8 38.13 -3.82 -21.66
N ARG A 9 37.76 -4.54 -20.58
CA ARG A 9 38.39 -5.70 -19.91
C ARG A 9 37.96 -5.69 -18.44
N GLY A 10 37.47 -6.76 -17.82
CA GLY A 10 37.37 -8.15 -18.24
C GLY A 10 36.47 -8.93 -17.29
N VAL A 11 36.13 -10.14 -17.73
CA VAL A 11 35.38 -11.15 -16.98
C VAL A 11 36.32 -11.80 -15.97
N ALA A 12 35.92 -11.87 -14.71
CA ALA A 12 36.51 -12.76 -13.72
C ALA A 12 35.37 -13.54 -13.02
N ALA A 13 35.36 -14.85 -13.26
CA ALA A 13 34.56 -15.83 -12.55
C ALA A 13 35.43 -16.48 -11.47
N VAL A 14 35.00 -16.50 -10.20
CA VAL A 14 35.37 -17.44 -9.12
C VAL A 14 34.29 -17.28 -8.04
N SER A 15 33.30 -18.18 -7.93
CA SER A 15 33.27 -19.42 -7.13
C SER A 15 33.39 -19.22 -5.61
N GLY A 16 32.26 -19.47 -4.93
CA GLY A 16 32.23 -20.36 -3.76
C GLY A 16 32.51 -19.77 -2.38
N ALA A 17 31.44 -19.50 -1.63
CA ALA A 17 31.42 -19.72 -0.18
C ALA A 17 30.00 -20.13 0.24
N LEU A 18 29.77 -21.43 0.42
CA LEU A 18 28.63 -21.95 1.18
C LEU A 18 28.96 -21.75 2.66
N LEU A 19 28.33 -20.77 3.30
CA LEU A 19 28.33 -20.68 4.76
C LEU A 19 27.24 -21.60 5.32
N VAL A 20 27.65 -22.84 5.62
CA VAL A 20 26.94 -23.72 6.54
C VAL A 20 27.20 -23.19 7.95
N GLY A 21 26.25 -22.43 8.49
CA GLY A 21 26.24 -21.98 9.88
C GLY A 21 25.00 -22.50 10.59
N VAL A 22 25.12 -23.68 11.23
CA VAL A 22 24.13 -24.18 12.19
C VAL A 22 24.29 -23.37 13.47
N LEU A 23 23.31 -22.52 13.77
CA LEU A 23 23.08 -22.02 15.12
C LEU A 23 21.79 -22.65 15.65
N ALA A 24 21.96 -23.71 16.42
CA ALA A 24 20.92 -24.22 17.30
C ALA A 24 20.73 -23.18 18.42
N ALA A 25 19.60 -22.46 18.39
CA ALA A 25 19.13 -21.65 19.51
C ALA A 25 17.93 -22.36 20.17
N PRO A 26 17.87 -22.41 21.52
CA PRO A 26 16.73 -22.98 22.24
C PRO A 26 15.44 -22.14 22.05
N PRO A 27 14.25 -22.73 22.20
CA PRO A 27 13.00 -22.12 21.76
C PRO A 27 12.58 -21.03 22.74
N ALA A 28 12.66 -19.77 22.30
CA ALA A 28 11.91 -18.70 22.92
C ALA A 28 10.57 -18.61 22.17
N ALA A 29 9.48 -18.90 22.88
CA ALA A 29 8.13 -18.68 22.39
C ALA A 29 7.95 -17.20 22.05
N ALA A 30 7.83 -16.91 20.77
CA ALA A 30 7.31 -15.66 20.25
C ALA A 30 6.42 -16.00 19.05
N ASP A 31 5.37 -15.22 18.93
CA ASP A 31 4.16 -15.46 18.18
C ASP A 31 4.39 -15.80 16.70
N SER A 32 3.39 -16.43 16.08
CA SER A 32 3.45 -17.00 14.73
C SER A 32 3.55 -15.92 13.65
N ASP A 33 4.71 -15.29 13.52
CA ASP A 33 4.99 -14.40 12.40
C ASP A 33 5.32 -15.26 11.18
N SER A 34 4.39 -15.28 10.24
CA SER A 34 4.52 -16.00 8.97
C SER A 34 5.53 -15.27 8.08
N GLY A 35 6.81 -15.34 8.44
CA GLY A 35 7.93 -14.88 7.62
C GLY A 35 7.94 -15.65 6.31
N VAL A 36 7.38 -15.02 5.27
CA VAL A 36 7.39 -15.58 3.92
C VAL A 36 8.83 -15.61 3.46
N SER A 37 9.38 -16.79 3.19
CA SER A 37 10.76 -16.89 2.72
C SER A 37 10.89 -16.20 1.35
N PHE A 38 12.04 -15.57 1.07
CA PHE A 38 12.36 -15.00 -0.25
C PHE A 38 12.13 -16.01 -1.39
N ALA A 39 12.36 -17.30 -1.13
CA ALA A 39 12.09 -18.37 -2.09
C ALA A 39 10.58 -18.53 -2.38
N GLN A 40 9.71 -18.23 -1.41
CA GLN A 40 8.26 -18.29 -1.55
C GLN A 40 7.71 -17.02 -2.23
N GLU A 41 8.28 -15.84 -2.00
CA GLU A 41 8.00 -14.65 -2.81
C GLU A 41 8.41 -14.85 -4.28
N LEU A 42 9.58 -15.44 -4.54
CA LEU A 42 10.03 -15.73 -5.90
C LEU A 42 9.13 -16.79 -6.57
N SER A 43 8.73 -17.81 -5.81
CA SER A 43 7.84 -18.87 -6.30
C SER A 43 6.44 -18.34 -6.60
N ASP A 44 5.89 -17.47 -5.76
CA ASP A 44 4.59 -16.83 -6.00
C ASP A 44 4.66 -15.85 -7.19
N SER A 45 5.79 -15.14 -7.35
CA SER A 45 6.03 -14.27 -8.50
C SER A 45 6.06 -15.05 -9.81
N ILE A 46 6.76 -16.19 -9.83
CA ILE A 46 6.84 -17.07 -11.01
C ILE A 46 5.50 -17.77 -11.25
N ALA A 47 4.82 -18.25 -10.21
CA ALA A 47 3.52 -18.91 -10.32
C ALA A 47 2.39 -17.96 -10.79
N SER A 48 2.46 -16.67 -10.44
CA SER A 48 1.54 -15.65 -10.94
C SER A 48 1.67 -15.41 -12.45
N SER A 49 2.84 -15.69 -13.03
CA SER A 49 3.11 -15.51 -14.46
C SER A 49 2.51 -16.62 -15.34
N PHE A 50 2.17 -17.78 -14.78
CA PHE A 50 1.67 -18.94 -15.55
C PHE A 50 0.19 -19.27 -15.34
N ASN A 51 -0.48 -18.72 -14.32
CA ASN A 51 -1.91 -18.90 -14.10
C ASN A 51 -2.65 -17.59 -14.40
N GLY A 52 -3.28 -17.51 -15.58
CA GLY A 52 -3.98 -16.35 -16.13
C GLY A 52 -5.25 -15.88 -15.39
N GLY A 53 -5.25 -15.88 -14.07
CA GLY A 53 -6.15 -15.06 -13.25
C GLY A 53 -5.34 -13.87 -12.74
N SER A 54 -5.71 -12.65 -13.14
CA SER A 54 -4.99 -11.39 -12.90
C SER A 54 -4.76 -11.10 -11.41
N ARG A 55 -3.75 -11.73 -10.81
CA ARG A 55 -3.18 -11.27 -9.55
C ARG A 55 -2.37 -10.01 -9.87
N CYS A 56 -2.45 -9.00 -9.01
CA CYS A 56 -1.36 -8.04 -8.97
C CYS A 56 -0.05 -8.83 -8.86
N GLY A 57 0.99 -8.39 -9.57
CA GLY A 57 2.34 -8.85 -9.26
C GLY A 57 2.63 -8.64 -7.76
N PRO A 58 3.72 -9.19 -7.22
CA PRO A 58 4.06 -9.00 -5.81
C PRO A 58 3.96 -7.52 -5.43
N VAL A 59 2.99 -7.20 -4.56
CA VAL A 59 2.71 -5.84 -4.09
C VAL A 59 3.42 -5.65 -2.77
N GLY A 60 4.16 -4.53 -2.64
CA GLY A 60 4.70 -4.11 -1.36
C GLY A 60 3.58 -3.88 -0.35
N ARG A 61 3.74 -4.42 0.86
CA ARG A 61 2.81 -4.13 1.96
C ARG A 61 3.22 -2.82 2.60
N ASP A 62 2.80 -1.73 1.99
CA ASP A 62 3.04 -0.40 2.52
C ASP A 62 1.86 0.04 3.40
N VAL A 63 2.19 0.77 4.45
CA VAL A 63 1.23 1.38 5.37
C VAL A 63 1.38 2.88 5.27
N SER A 64 0.31 3.57 4.87
CA SER A 64 0.23 5.03 4.93
C SER A 64 -0.61 5.44 6.12
N SER A 65 -0.24 6.51 6.81
CA SER A 65 -1.06 7.13 7.84
C SER A 65 -1.21 8.63 7.63
N ALA A 66 -2.33 9.17 8.08
CA ALA A 66 -2.59 10.59 8.21
C ALA A 66 -3.29 10.84 9.54
N VAL A 67 -2.84 11.84 10.28
CA VAL A 67 -3.40 12.21 11.58
C VAL A 67 -3.96 13.61 11.45
N VAL A 68 -5.14 13.83 12.02
CA VAL A 68 -5.72 15.17 12.15
C VAL A 68 -5.12 15.84 13.39
N ASP A 69 -4.26 16.83 13.19
CA ASP A 69 -3.55 17.55 14.27
C ASP A 69 -4.11 18.97 14.52
N PHE A 70 -5.24 19.31 13.91
CA PHE A 70 -5.87 20.62 14.12
C PHE A 70 -6.72 20.67 15.38
N GLY A 71 -6.18 21.33 16.41
CA GLY A 71 -6.88 21.68 17.64
C GLY A 71 -8.05 22.63 17.38
N GLY A 72 -9.28 22.14 17.55
CA GLY A 72 -10.51 22.89 17.27
C GLY A 72 -11.54 22.09 16.46
N SER A 73 -11.14 20.95 15.90
CA SER A 73 -12.05 19.95 15.34
C SER A 73 -12.31 18.84 16.36
N ASP A 74 -13.51 18.27 16.38
CA ASP A 74 -13.82 17.03 17.12
C ASP A 74 -13.21 15.78 16.45
N LEU A 75 -12.36 15.99 15.44
CA LEU A 75 -11.55 14.97 14.78
C LEU A 75 -10.10 14.97 15.27
N PHE A 76 -9.73 15.84 16.23
CA PHE A 76 -8.38 15.92 16.78
C PHE A 76 -7.87 14.53 17.23
N GLU A 77 -6.61 14.23 16.90
CA GLU A 77 -5.96 12.92 17.14
C GLU A 77 -6.61 11.73 16.42
N THR A 78 -7.56 11.96 15.51
CA THR A 78 -8.06 10.90 14.63
C THR A 78 -6.95 10.52 13.65
N GLU A 79 -6.61 9.23 13.66
CA GLU A 79 -5.62 8.65 12.77
C GLU A 79 -6.33 7.78 11.74
N PHE A 80 -6.07 8.07 10.47
CA PHE A 80 -6.46 7.23 9.35
C PHE A 80 -5.24 6.44 8.90
N ARG A 81 -5.42 5.13 8.66
CA ARG A 81 -4.39 4.25 8.13
C ARG A 81 -4.88 3.57 6.87
N ALA A 82 -4.03 3.45 5.88
CA ALA A 82 -4.29 2.66 4.69
C ALA A 82 -3.20 1.61 4.51
N ALA A 83 -3.59 0.45 3.99
CA ALA A 83 -2.67 -0.63 3.72
C ALA A 83 -3.13 -1.46 2.51
N THR A 84 -2.20 -2.14 1.87
CA THR A 84 -2.46 -3.14 0.83
C THR A 84 -2.24 -4.56 1.34
N ASP A 85 -3.05 -5.50 0.85
CA ASP A 85 -2.74 -6.92 1.02
C ASP A 85 -1.86 -7.47 -0.11
N ARG A 86 -1.46 -8.74 0.02
CA ARG A 86 -0.61 -9.43 -0.96
C ARG A 86 -1.24 -9.57 -2.36
N TRP A 87 -2.55 -9.30 -2.47
CA TRP A 87 -3.31 -9.40 -3.72
C TRP A 87 -3.58 -8.02 -4.33
N GLY A 88 -3.12 -6.95 -3.68
CA GLY A 88 -3.31 -5.56 -4.11
C GLY A 88 -4.70 -5.01 -3.80
N HIS A 89 -5.43 -5.58 -2.84
CA HIS A 89 -6.61 -4.91 -2.29
C HIS A 89 -6.16 -3.85 -1.29
N ALA A 90 -6.76 -2.67 -1.38
CA ALA A 90 -6.50 -1.58 -0.45
C ALA A 90 -7.56 -1.54 0.65
N PHE A 91 -7.11 -1.23 1.87
CA PHE A 91 -7.95 -1.16 3.05
C PHE A 91 -7.74 0.17 3.78
N LEU A 92 -8.81 0.69 4.37
CA LEU A 92 -8.79 1.87 5.24
C LEU A 92 -9.14 1.48 6.67
N ASN A 93 -8.40 2.00 7.64
CA ASN A 93 -8.72 1.95 9.05
C ASN A 93 -8.89 3.38 9.58
N ASP A 94 -9.96 3.58 10.34
CA ASP A 94 -10.26 4.80 11.08
C ASP A 94 -10.04 4.51 12.57
N SER A 95 -9.18 5.26 13.25
CA SER A 95 -8.84 5.00 14.66
C SER A 95 -10.05 5.09 15.60
N ARG A 96 -11.12 5.78 15.18
CA ARG A 96 -12.39 5.88 15.91
C ARG A 96 -13.20 4.59 15.86
N ASN A 97 -12.86 3.65 14.98
CA ASN A 97 -13.46 2.32 14.87
C ASN A 97 -12.36 1.23 14.88
N PRO A 98 -11.74 0.98 16.05
CA PRO A 98 -10.57 0.12 16.15
C PRO A 98 -10.88 -1.33 15.73
N GLY A 99 -9.95 -1.93 15.00
CA GLY A 99 -10.05 -3.32 14.53
C GLY A 99 -10.81 -3.50 13.21
N VAL A 100 -11.41 -2.45 12.65
CA VAL A 100 -12.11 -2.51 11.37
C VAL A 100 -11.21 -2.03 10.24
N TRP A 101 -10.92 -2.92 9.29
CA TRP A 101 -10.24 -2.62 8.03
C TRP A 101 -11.25 -2.70 6.89
N ILE A 102 -11.59 -1.55 6.31
CA ILE A 102 -12.64 -1.38 5.32
C ILE A 102 -12.02 -1.58 3.95
N ASN A 103 -12.54 -2.53 3.17
CA ASN A 103 -12.08 -2.74 1.80
C ASN A 103 -12.48 -1.55 0.91
N LEU A 104 -11.49 -0.88 0.32
CA LEU A 104 -11.72 0.29 -0.54
C LEU A 104 -12.35 -0.06 -1.89
N ALA A 105 -12.43 -1.35 -2.25
CA ALA A 105 -13.22 -1.81 -3.40
C ALA A 105 -14.73 -1.54 -3.25
N LEU A 106 -15.19 -1.20 -2.04
CA LEU A 106 -16.56 -0.73 -1.81
C LEU A 106 -16.81 0.68 -2.37
N VAL A 107 -15.75 1.44 -2.65
CA VAL A 107 -15.83 2.78 -3.23
C VAL A 107 -15.73 2.67 -4.76
N ALA A 108 -16.65 3.34 -5.46
CA ALA A 108 -16.69 3.30 -6.92
C ALA A 108 -15.35 3.76 -7.53
N GLY A 109 -14.94 3.12 -8.62
CA GLY A 109 -13.71 3.48 -9.35
C GLY A 109 -12.40 3.03 -8.70
N ALA A 110 -12.45 2.35 -7.55
CA ALA A 110 -11.25 1.78 -6.93
C ALA A 110 -10.58 0.78 -7.89
N PRO A 111 -9.26 0.87 -8.13
CA PRO A 111 -8.57 -0.08 -8.97
C PRO A 111 -8.59 -1.47 -8.31
N SER A 112 -8.80 -2.50 -9.12
CA SER A 112 -8.72 -3.90 -8.66
C SER A 112 -7.32 -4.33 -8.25
N CYS A 113 -6.31 -3.53 -8.65
CA CYS A 113 -4.92 -3.79 -8.37
C CYS A 113 -4.21 -2.53 -7.88
N THR A 114 -4.13 -2.37 -6.56
CA THR A 114 -3.41 -1.27 -5.91
C THR A 114 -2.04 -1.75 -5.47
N VAL A 115 -0.99 -1.00 -5.80
CA VAL A 115 0.39 -1.31 -5.42
C VAL A 115 0.92 -0.42 -4.30
N ASP A 116 0.34 0.76 -4.10
CA ASP A 116 0.70 1.70 -3.04
C ASP A 116 -0.50 2.57 -2.64
N THR A 117 -0.50 3.07 -1.41
CA THR A 117 -1.56 3.92 -0.85
C THR A 117 -0.96 5.16 -0.21
N SER A 118 -1.65 6.29 -0.32
CA SER A 118 -1.29 7.52 0.38
C SER A 118 -2.53 8.20 0.91
N LEU A 119 -2.43 8.74 2.12
CA LEU A 119 -3.49 9.47 2.82
C LEU A 119 -3.09 10.92 3.07
N ALA A 120 -4.06 11.83 2.95
CA ALA A 120 -3.91 13.22 3.39
C ALA A 120 -5.23 13.71 3.99
N VAL A 121 -5.15 14.59 5.00
CA VAL A 121 -6.31 15.19 5.66
C VAL A 121 -6.27 16.71 5.49
N THR A 122 -7.44 17.36 5.45
CA THR A 122 -7.53 18.82 5.51
C THR A 122 -7.67 19.29 6.95
N GLU A 123 -6.85 20.27 7.33
CA GLU A 123 -6.73 20.72 8.71
C GLU A 123 -7.20 22.16 8.96
N SER A 124 -7.25 23.00 7.93
CA SER A 124 -7.41 24.45 8.08
C SER A 124 -8.77 24.95 7.61
N ASP A 125 -8.86 25.39 6.36
CA ASP A 125 -9.99 26.23 5.89
C ASP A 125 -11.26 25.43 5.56
N ASP A 126 -11.15 24.10 5.45
CA ASP A 126 -12.25 23.18 5.19
C ASP A 126 -11.92 21.83 5.87
N PRO A 127 -11.98 21.75 7.21
CA PRO A 127 -11.62 20.55 7.93
C PRO A 127 -12.63 19.44 7.65
N GLY A 128 -12.13 18.21 7.62
CA GLY A 128 -12.98 17.03 7.53
C GLY A 128 -12.95 16.34 6.17
N HIS A 129 -12.00 16.63 5.29
CA HIS A 129 -11.78 15.85 4.07
C HIS A 129 -10.61 14.90 4.25
N LEU A 130 -10.85 13.61 3.98
CA LEU A 130 -9.82 12.60 3.81
C LEU A 130 -9.60 12.36 2.32
N PHE A 131 -8.39 12.66 1.84
CA PHE A 131 -7.96 12.28 0.50
C PHE A 131 -7.26 10.93 0.54
N ILE A 132 -7.81 9.98 -0.21
CA ILE A 132 -7.24 8.64 -0.36
C ILE A 132 -6.69 8.55 -1.78
N THR A 133 -5.41 8.23 -1.89
CA THR A 133 -4.71 8.06 -3.16
C THR A 133 -4.24 6.62 -3.30
N LEU A 134 -4.53 6.00 -4.43
CA LEU A 134 -4.17 4.62 -4.77
C LEU A 134 -3.31 4.63 -6.04
N LEU A 135 -2.11 4.07 -5.97
CA LEU A 135 -1.31 3.79 -7.16
C LEU A 135 -1.75 2.43 -7.71
N ALA A 136 -2.30 2.41 -8.92
CA ALA A 136 -2.69 1.16 -9.55
C ALA A 136 -1.48 0.45 -10.18
N GLY A 137 -1.57 -0.87 -10.35
CA GLY A 137 -0.50 -1.68 -10.96
C GLY A 137 -0.16 -1.31 -12.42
N ASN A 138 -1.01 -0.53 -13.09
CA ASN A 138 -0.74 0.03 -14.42
C ASN A 138 -0.01 1.40 -14.38
N GLY A 139 0.41 1.85 -13.20
CA GLY A 139 1.06 3.14 -12.98
C GLY A 139 0.11 4.33 -12.85
N VAL A 140 -1.20 4.16 -13.05
CA VAL A 140 -2.17 5.26 -12.94
C VAL A 140 -2.52 5.52 -11.48
N ILE A 141 -2.52 6.79 -11.09
CA ILE A 141 -2.92 7.22 -9.76
C ILE A 141 -4.42 7.48 -9.76
N TYR A 142 -5.12 6.93 -8.77
CA TYR A 142 -6.53 7.17 -8.52
C TYR A 142 -6.69 7.91 -7.18
N ARG A 143 -7.58 8.89 -7.13
CA ARG A 143 -7.85 9.64 -5.90
C ARG A 143 -9.34 9.73 -5.62
N ALA A 144 -9.71 9.52 -4.36
CA ALA A 144 -11.03 9.80 -3.82
C ALA A 144 -10.91 10.88 -2.73
N GLN A 145 -11.96 11.69 -2.60
CA GLN A 145 -12.15 12.59 -1.46
C GLN A 145 -13.32 12.03 -0.66
N CYS A 146 -13.13 11.84 0.63
CA CYS A 146 -14.14 11.33 1.53
C CYS A 146 -14.43 12.33 2.64
N ASP A 147 -15.72 12.61 2.86
CA ASP A 147 -16.18 13.47 3.94
C ASP A 147 -16.10 12.69 5.27
N THR A 148 -15.33 13.22 6.20
CA THR A 148 -15.24 12.72 7.57
C THR A 148 -16.26 13.47 8.43
N VAL A 149 -17.11 12.71 9.12
CA VAL A 149 -18.17 13.28 9.96
C VAL A 149 -17.84 13.02 11.43
N VAL A 150 -18.05 14.04 12.27
CA VAL A 150 -17.86 13.95 13.72
C VAL A 150 -18.80 12.89 14.30
N GLY A 151 -18.27 12.06 15.22
CA GLY A 151 -19.03 10.99 15.88
C GLY A 151 -19.47 9.84 14.97
N THR A 152 -19.13 9.89 13.68
CA THR A 152 -19.51 8.88 12.69
C THR A 152 -18.24 8.32 12.04
N PRO A 153 -17.64 7.26 12.61
CA PRO A 153 -16.45 6.67 12.03
C PRO A 153 -16.78 6.01 10.69
N PHE A 154 -15.75 5.80 9.86
CA PHE A 154 -15.94 4.99 8.65
C PHE A 154 -16.28 3.53 9.00
N THR A 155 -17.19 2.97 8.21
CA THR A 155 -17.60 1.58 8.23
C THR A 155 -17.80 1.07 6.80
N PRO A 156 -17.84 -0.25 6.57
CA PRO A 156 -18.17 -0.81 5.25
C PRO A 156 -19.51 -0.30 4.69
N GLU A 157 -20.47 0.03 5.55
CA GLU A 157 -21.81 0.47 5.16
C GLU A 157 -21.86 1.95 4.72
N ASN A 158 -20.97 2.80 5.24
CA ASN A 158 -21.01 4.25 4.99
C ASN A 158 -19.91 4.77 4.06
N ILE A 159 -18.82 4.01 3.84
CA ILE A 159 -17.63 4.50 3.13
C ILE A 159 -17.94 4.95 1.70
N ALA A 160 -18.81 4.22 0.99
CA ALA A 160 -19.17 4.56 -0.38
C ALA A 160 -19.92 5.91 -0.46
N ALA A 161 -20.82 6.16 0.50
CA ALA A 161 -21.55 7.41 0.58
C ALA A 161 -20.62 8.58 0.97
N ALA A 162 -19.71 8.34 1.91
CA ALA A 162 -18.77 9.36 2.37
C ALA A 162 -17.78 9.79 1.28
N CYS A 163 -17.36 8.88 0.40
CA CYS A 163 -16.45 9.19 -0.71
C CYS A 163 -17.14 9.73 -1.96
N GLY A 164 -18.46 9.97 -1.91
CA GLY A 164 -19.24 10.58 -2.98
C GLY A 164 -19.10 9.86 -4.33
N ALA A 165 -18.44 10.51 -5.30
CA ALA A 165 -18.20 9.95 -6.63
C ALA A 165 -17.18 8.79 -6.64
N GLY A 166 -16.42 8.63 -5.56
CA GLY A 166 -15.39 7.62 -5.41
C GLY A 166 -14.05 8.01 -6.05
N PHE A 167 -13.31 7.00 -6.49
CA PHE A 167 -11.99 7.14 -7.06
C PHE A 167 -12.06 7.57 -8.53
N ALA A 168 -11.32 8.63 -8.85
CA ALA A 168 -11.09 9.08 -10.22
C ALA A 168 -9.61 9.04 -10.55
N ALA A 169 -9.27 8.69 -11.79
CA ALA A 169 -7.89 8.76 -12.27
C ALA A 169 -7.40 10.21 -12.24
N VAL A 170 -6.20 10.42 -11.70
CA VAL A 170 -5.55 11.74 -11.68
C VAL A 170 -5.00 12.04 -13.07
N PRO A 171 -5.48 13.11 -13.74
CA PRO A 171 -5.02 13.45 -15.08
C PRO A 171 -3.52 13.76 -15.10
N GLY A 172 -2.83 13.29 -16.14
CA GLY A 172 -1.40 13.55 -16.31
C GLY A 172 -0.48 12.75 -15.38
N THR A 173 -0.98 11.67 -14.77
CA THR A 173 -0.12 10.72 -14.06
C THR A 173 1.00 10.23 -15.00
N PRO A 174 2.29 10.38 -14.63
CA PRO A 174 3.39 9.85 -15.43
C PRO A 174 3.39 8.32 -15.36
N VAL A 175 3.27 7.66 -16.51
CA VAL A 175 3.29 6.20 -16.67
C VAL A 175 4.48 5.74 -17.50
#